data_AF-A0A377DEF9-F1
#
_entry.id   AF-A0A377DEF9-F1
#
_cell.length_a   1.000
_cell.length_b   1.000
_cell.length_c   1.000
_cell.angle_alpha   90.00
_cell.angle_beta   90.00
_cell.angle_gamma   90.00
#
_symmetry.space_group_name_H-M   'P 1'
#
loop_
_entity.id
_entity.type
_entity.pdbx_description
1 polymer ?
#
loop_
_entity_poly.entity_id
_entity_poly.type
_entity_poly.pdbx_seq_one_letter_code
_entity_poly.pdbx_strand_id
1 'polypeptide(L)'
;MKVLVIGNGGREHALAWKAAQSPLVETVFVAPGNAGTALEPALQNVAISVTDIPALLDFAQNEKDRSDHRRPGSAAGERRG
;
A
#
# COMPACT_ATOMS: atom_id res chain seq x y z
N MET A 1 -1.48 2.09 8.65
CA MET A 1 -0.18 2.39 8.02
C MET A 1 -0.08 1.62 6.71
N LYS A 2 0.40 2.23 5.64
CA LYS A 2 0.69 1.53 4.37
C LYS A 2 2.18 1.16 4.31
N VAL A 3 2.51 -0.01 3.81
CA VAL A 3 3.89 -0.53 3.70
C VAL A 3 4.18 -0.83 2.25
N LEU A 4 5.38 -0.45 1.77
CA LEU A 4 5.88 -0.81 0.45
C LEU A 4 7.11 -1.70 0.60
N VAL A 5 7.06 -2.92 0.06
CA VAL A 5 8.17 -3.87 0.00
C VAL A 5 8.73 -3.90 -1.42
N ILE A 6 10.03 -3.71 -1.58
CA ILE A 6 10.69 -3.66 -2.90
C ILE A 6 11.41 -4.98 -3.15
N GLY A 7 10.97 -5.70 -4.19
CA GLY A 7 11.53 -6.94 -4.69
C GLY A 7 10.46 -7.93 -5.14
N ASN A 8 10.93 -9.10 -5.60
CA ASN A 8 10.09 -10.17 -6.13
C ASN A 8 10.51 -11.57 -5.64
N GLY A 9 11.42 -11.65 -4.66
CA GLY A 9 11.92 -12.91 -4.11
C GLY A 9 11.04 -13.48 -3.00
N GLY A 10 11.40 -14.68 -2.54
CA GLY A 10 10.73 -15.32 -1.40
C GLY A 10 10.93 -14.58 -0.08
N ARG A 11 12.07 -13.88 0.08
CA ARG A 11 12.34 -13.04 1.26
C ARG A 11 11.34 -11.88 1.35
N GLU A 12 11.13 -11.18 0.24
CA GLU A 12 10.19 -10.05 0.20
C GLU A 12 8.76 -10.51 0.42
N HIS A 13 8.39 -11.67 -0.12
CA HIS A 13 7.10 -12.29 0.18
C HIS A 13 6.96 -12.55 1.69
N ALA A 14 7.92 -13.22 2.33
CA ALA A 14 7.84 -13.50 3.77
C ALA A 14 7.73 -12.23 4.63
N LEU A 15 8.48 -11.16 4.28
CA LEU A 15 8.40 -9.86 4.93
C LEU A 15 7.02 -9.22 4.75
N ALA A 16 6.50 -9.21 3.53
CA ALA A 16 5.20 -8.64 3.20
C ALA A 16 4.06 -9.39 3.91
N TRP A 17 4.08 -10.73 3.86
CA TRP A 17 3.13 -11.60 4.54
C TRP A 17 3.12 -11.37 6.06
N LYS A 18 4.30 -11.20 6.67
CA LYS A 18 4.37 -10.95 8.10
C LYS A 18 3.90 -9.54 8.47
N ALA A 19 4.23 -8.54 7.67
CA ALA A 19 3.77 -7.16 7.87
C ALA A 19 2.24 -7.06 7.81
N ALA A 20 1.61 -7.78 6.88
CA ALA A 20 0.16 -7.78 6.68
C ALA A 20 -0.64 -8.32 7.88
N GLN A 21 -0.02 -9.06 8.80
CA GLN A 21 -0.66 -9.56 10.02
C GLN A 21 -0.72 -8.52 11.15
N SER A 22 0.01 -7.41 11.04
CA SER A 22 0.02 -6.38 12.07
C SER A 22 -1.30 -5.60 12.05
N PRO A 23 -1.97 -5.39 13.19
CA PRO A 23 -3.19 -4.58 13.25
C PRO A 23 -2.94 -3.09 12.94
N LEU A 24 -1.67 -2.66 12.90
CA LEU A 24 -1.29 -1.30 12.53
C LEU A 24 -1.16 -1.10 11.01
N VAL A 25 -1.08 -2.21 10.25
CA VAL A 25 -0.88 -2.20 8.80
C VAL A 25 -2.23 -2.33 8.10
N GLU A 26 -2.51 -1.38 7.21
CA GLU A 26 -3.75 -1.31 6.43
C GLU A 26 -3.58 -2.01 5.07
N THR A 27 -2.42 -1.83 4.45
CA THR A 27 -2.12 -2.39 3.12
C THR A 27 -0.63 -2.59 2.97
N VAL A 28 -0.25 -3.70 2.36
CA VAL A 28 1.14 -3.98 1.98
C VAL A 28 1.22 -4.06 0.46
N PHE A 29 1.96 -3.13 -0.13
CA PHE A 29 2.31 -3.14 -1.54
C PHE A 29 3.64 -3.88 -1.76
N VAL A 30 3.77 -4.60 -2.86
CA VAL A 30 5.01 -5.27 -3.26
C VAL A 30 5.39 -4.88 -4.68
N ALA A 31 6.58 -4.32 -4.88
CA ALA A 31 7.06 -3.81 -6.16
C ALA A 31 8.28 -4.58 -6.67
N PRO A 32 8.22 -5.35 -7.78
CA PRO A 32 7.02 -5.68 -8.55
C PRO A 32 6.18 -6.81 -7.95
N GLY A 33 6.70 -7.51 -6.94
CA GLY A 33 6.11 -8.72 -6.40
C GLY A 33 6.27 -9.93 -7.33
N ASN A 34 5.64 -11.04 -6.95
CA ASN A 34 5.64 -12.30 -7.69
C ASN A 34 4.27 -12.98 -7.65
N ALA A 35 4.15 -14.17 -8.25
CA ALA A 35 2.90 -14.93 -8.27
C ALA A 35 2.41 -15.30 -6.85
N GLY A 36 3.33 -15.55 -5.90
CA GLY A 36 2.98 -15.84 -4.52
C GLY A 36 2.34 -14.64 -3.82
N THR A 37 2.96 -13.46 -3.92
CA THR A 37 2.40 -12.24 -3.31
C THR A 37 1.09 -11.80 -3.97
N ALA A 38 0.85 -12.17 -5.24
CA ALA A 38 -0.43 -11.90 -5.91
C ALA A 38 -1.59 -12.78 -5.41
N LEU A 39 -1.31 -13.94 -4.81
CA LEU A 39 -2.32 -14.85 -4.27
C LEU A 39 -2.70 -14.54 -2.81
N GLU A 40 -1.90 -13.72 -2.13
CA GLU A 40 -2.15 -13.33 -0.75
C GLU A 40 -3.19 -12.19 -0.69
N PRO A 41 -4.34 -12.38 -0.02
CA PRO A 41 -5.44 -11.39 -0.04
C PRO A 41 -5.07 -10.02 0.56
N ALA A 42 -4.09 -9.98 1.45
CA ALA A 42 -3.67 -8.77 2.16
C ALA A 42 -2.48 -8.04 1.48
N LEU A 43 -1.99 -8.56 0.35
CA LEU A 43 -0.88 -8.00 -0.40
C LEU A 43 -1.36 -7.49 -1.77
N GLN A 44 -0.72 -6.43 -2.26
CA GLN A 44 -0.99 -5.87 -3.58
C GLN A 44 0.30 -5.68 -4.37
N ASN A 45 0.44 -6.40 -5.48
CA ASN A 45 1.56 -6.18 -6.39
C ASN A 45 1.37 -4.87 -7.16
N VAL A 46 2.44 -4.11 -7.32
CA VAL A 46 2.48 -2.88 -8.14
C VAL A 46 3.53 -3.04 -9.22
N ALA A 47 3.18 -2.76 -10.48
CA ALA A 47 4.04 -3.00 -11.63
C ALA A 47 5.15 -1.93 -11.76
N ILE A 48 6.03 -1.85 -10.77
CA ILE A 48 7.16 -0.93 -10.71
C ILE A 48 8.45 -1.75 -10.56
N SER A 49 9.45 -1.46 -11.38
CA SER A 49 10.76 -2.13 -11.29
C SER A 49 11.47 -1.76 -9.99
N VAL A 50 12.23 -2.71 -9.42
CA VAL A 50 13.07 -2.47 -8.23
C VAL A 50 14.14 -1.40 -8.45
N THR A 51 14.50 -1.14 -9.70
CA THR A 51 15.51 -0.14 -10.09
C THR A 51 14.90 1.21 -10.50
N ASP A 52 13.57 1.31 -10.60
CA ASP A 52 12.89 2.55 -10.97
C ASP A 52 12.62 3.39 -9.72
N ILE A 53 13.70 3.95 -9.18
CA ILE A 53 13.66 4.75 -7.95
C ILE A 53 12.71 5.96 -8.07
N PRO A 54 12.65 6.71 -9.18
CA PRO A 54 11.68 7.79 -9.35
C PRO A 54 10.23 7.29 -9.22
N ALA A 55 9.85 6.22 -9.93
CA ALA A 55 8.50 5.70 -9.86
C ALA A 55 8.14 5.15 -8.47
N LEU A 56 9.10 4.51 -7.78
CA LEU A 56 8.92 4.04 -6.41
C LEU A 56 8.68 5.19 -5.42
N LEU A 57 9.43 6.29 -5.58
CA LEU A 57 9.27 7.49 -4.76
C LEU A 57 7.91 8.15 -5.00
N ASP A 58 7.55 8.36 -6.26
CA ASP A 58 6.27 8.95 -6.64
C ASP A 58 5.10 8.12 -6.12
N PHE A 59 5.19 6.79 -6.24
CA PHE A 59 4.19 5.87 -5.69
C PHE A 59 4.05 6.02 -4.17
N ALA A 60 5.17 6.01 -3.44
CA ALA A 60 5.16 6.12 -1.98
C ALA A 60 4.60 7.46 -1.49
N GLN A 61 4.93 8.58 -2.16
CA GLN A 61 4.41 9.90 -1.84
C GLN A 61 2.90 10.00 -2.11
N ASN A 62 2.45 9.57 -3.29
CA ASN A 62 1.05 9.62 -3.67
C ASN A 62 0.16 8.81 -2.71
N GLU A 63 0.60 7.62 -2.29
CA GLU A 63 -0.18 6.81 -1.36
C GLU A 63 -0.16 7.33 0.08
N LYS A 64 0.86 8.08 0.47
CA LYS A 64 0.88 8.82 1.74
C LYS A 64 -0.13 9.98 1.72
N ASP A 65 -0.13 10.79 0.67
CA ASP A 65 -1.01 11.96 0.57
C ASP A 65 -2.49 11.56 0.52
N ARG A 66 -2.81 10.43 -0.13
CA ARG A 66 -4.16 9.84 -0.17
C ARG A 66 -4.66 9.38 1.19
N SER A 67 -3.78 8.92 2.09
CA SER A 67 -4.17 8.62 3.47
C SER A 67 -4.44 9.89 4.28
N ASP A 68 -3.67 10.95 4.06
CA ASP A 68 -3.78 12.20 4.83
C ASP A 68 -4.99 13.06 4.40
N HIS A 69 -5.47 12.91 3.16
CA HIS A 69 -6.63 13.65 2.64
C HIS A 69 -7.99 12.99 2.88
N ARG A 70 -8.08 11.87 3.62
CA ARG A 70 -9.38 11.42 4.18
C ARG A 70 -9.80 12.37 5.30
N ARG A 71 -10.30 13.55 4.93
CA ARG A 71 -10.99 14.45 5.86
C ARG A 71 -12.20 13.72 6.46
N PRO A 72 -12.40 13.75 7.79
CA PRO A 72 -13.64 13.29 8.39
C PRO A 72 -14.78 14.21 7.94
N GLY A 73 -15.79 13.62 7.31
CA GLY A 73 -17.15 14.15 7.09
C GLY A 73 -17.32 15.66 6.88
N SER A 74 -17.58 16.06 5.62
CA SER A 74 -18.50 17.17 5.37
C SER A 74 -19.92 16.73 5.71
N ALA A 75 -20.21 16.65 7.01
CA ALA A 75 -21.56 16.56 7.55
C ALA A 75 -21.91 17.91 8.21
N ALA A 76 -21.92 18.96 7.40
CA ALA A 76 -22.74 20.14 7.62
C ALA A 76 -23.69 20.13 6.41
N GLY A 77 -25.00 19.96 6.53
CA GLY A 77 -25.88 20.44 7.56
C GLY A 77 -27.02 21.10 6.81
N GLU A 78 -27.84 20.29 6.14
CA GLU A 78 -29.06 20.75 5.48
C GLU A 78 -30.24 19.98 6.05
N ARG A 79 -30.57 20.36 7.28
CA ARG A 79 -31.94 20.30 7.79
C ARG A 79 -32.41 21.75 7.90
N ARG A 80 -33.67 21.96 7.53
CA ARG A 80 -34.48 23.21 7.51
C ARG A 80 -34.39 23.92 6.15
N GLY A 81 -35.48 24.18 5.44
CA GLY A 81 -36.91 24.09 5.73
C GLY A 81 -37.72 23.93 4.45
#